data_AF-A0AAV6ZTM5-F1
#
_entry.id   AF-A0AAV6ZTM5-F1
#
_cell.length_a   1.000
_cell.length_b   1.000
_cell.length_c   1.000
_cell.angle_alpha   90.00
_cell.angle_beta   90.00
_cell.angle_gamma   90.00
#
_symmetry.space_group_name_H-M   'P 1'
#
loop_
_entity.id
_entity.type
_entity.pdbx_description
1 polymer ?
#
loop_
_entity_poly.entity_id
_entity_poly.type
_entity_poly.pdbx_seq_one_letter_code
_entity_poly.pdbx_strand_id
1 'polypeptide(L)'
;MAARLVMFKMIRLPQALFKFQNCPVVIPNKYRNILNILRNFLWNGKRARISLGKLYSQVNKGGLNLPDFKSYFLAVQWQNMIDHD
;
A
#
# COMPACT_ATOMS: atom_id res chain seq x y z
N MET A 1 6.69 -15.83 1.62
CA MET A 1 6.50 -14.36 1.71
C MET A 1 6.35 -13.72 0.33
N ALA A 2 7.28 -13.96 -0.61
CA ALA A 2 7.24 -13.41 -1.98
C ALA A 2 5.92 -13.68 -2.73
N ALA A 3 5.41 -14.92 -2.72
CA ALA A 3 4.14 -15.26 -3.37
C ALA A 3 2.95 -14.43 -2.84
N ARG A 4 2.90 -14.19 -1.52
CA ARG A 4 1.85 -13.38 -0.89
C ARG A 4 1.97 -11.92 -1.30
N LEU A 5 3.19 -11.40 -1.42
CA LEU A 5 3.43 -10.04 -1.89
C LEU A 5 2.91 -9.83 -3.32
N VAL A 6 3.13 -10.79 -4.21
CA VAL A 6 2.61 -10.75 -5.59
C VAL A 6 1.08 -10.78 -5.59
N MET A 7 0.45 -11.69 -4.83
CA MET A 7 -1.01 -11.72 -4.68
C MET A 7 -1.56 -10.40 -4.12
N PHE A 8 -0.86 -9.81 -3.16
CA PHE A 8 -1.24 -8.53 -2.58
C PHE A 8 -1.22 -7.40 -3.62
N LYS A 9 -0.14 -7.32 -4.40
CA LYS A 9 -0.01 -6.38 -5.53
C LYS A 9 -1.09 -6.58 -6.58
N MET A 10 -1.49 -7.82 -6.85
CA MET A 10 -2.49 -8.10 -7.90
C MET A 10 -3.93 -7.94 -7.44
N ILE A 11 -4.26 -8.25 -6.19
CA ILE A 11 -5.66 -8.28 -5.73
C ILE A 11 -6.00 -7.04 -4.89
N ARG A 12 -5.16 -6.71 -3.91
CA ARG A 12 -5.48 -5.67 -2.92
C ARG A 12 -5.11 -4.27 -3.38
N LEU A 13 -4.03 -4.15 -4.15
CA LEU A 13 -3.62 -2.86 -4.71
C LEU A 13 -4.67 -2.25 -5.66
N PRO A 14 -5.16 -2.95 -6.70
CA PRO A 14 -6.16 -2.35 -7.60
C PRO A 14 -7.48 -2.02 -6.88
N GLN A 15 -7.91 -2.85 -5.91
CA GLN A 15 -9.07 -2.54 -5.08
C GLN A 15 -8.88 -1.28 -4.22
N ALA A 16 -7.67 -1.03 -3.74
CA ALA A 16 -7.36 0.19 -2.99
C ALA A 16 -7.33 1.41 -3.92
N LEU A 17 -6.72 1.28 -5.09
CA LEU A 17 -6.66 2.35 -6.11
C LEU A 17 -8.06 2.77 -6.57
N PHE A 18 -8.94 1.82 -6.89
CA PHE A 18 -10.33 2.11 -7.24
C PHE A 18 -11.04 2.93 -6.16
N LYS A 19 -10.81 2.59 -4.88
CA LYS A 19 -11.39 3.35 -3.75
C LYS A 19 -10.80 4.76 -3.63
N PHE A 20 -9.51 4.93 -3.90
CA PHE A 20 -8.85 6.24 -3.87
C PHE A 20 -9.33 7.15 -5.00
N GLN A 21 -9.61 6.59 -6.18
CA GLN A 21 -10.13 7.34 -7.31
C GLN A 21 -11.58 7.81 -7.05
N ASN A 22 -12.43 6.93 -6.52
CA ASN A 22 -13.84 7.26 -6.26
C ASN A 22 -14.07 8.04 -4.97
N CYS A 23 -13.11 8.05 -4.04
CA CYS A 23 -13.23 8.75 -2.77
C CYS A 23 -11.89 9.41 -2.39
N PRO A 24 -11.74 10.73 -2.64
CA PRO A 24 -10.53 11.45 -2.31
C PRO A 24 -10.32 11.64 -0.79
N VAL A 25 -11.31 11.33 0.05
CA VAL A 25 -11.23 11.53 1.50
C VAL A 25 -10.63 10.30 2.19
N VAL A 26 -9.30 10.27 2.35
CA VAL A 26 -8.63 9.26 3.18
C VAL A 26 -8.26 9.83 4.54
N ILE A 27 -8.97 9.36 5.56
CA ILE A 27 -8.74 9.68 6.98
C ILE A 27 -7.45 8.98 7.45
N PRO A 28 -6.55 9.65 8.20
CA PRO A 28 -5.31 9.06 8.72
C PRO A 28 -5.51 7.73 9.47
N ASN A 29 -6.63 7.57 10.17
CA ASN A 29 -6.95 6.37 10.94
C ASN A 29 -7.16 5.12 10.07
N LYS A 30 -7.67 5.27 8.83
CA LYS A 30 -7.88 4.15 7.90
C LYS A 30 -6.56 3.58 7.38
N TYR A 31 -5.52 4.43 7.25
CA TYR A 31 -4.19 4.00 6.78
C TYR A 31 -3.55 2.99 7.74
N ARG A 32 -3.58 3.28 9.06
CA ARG A 32 -3.04 2.36 10.07
C ARG A 32 -3.75 1.00 10.05
N ASN A 33 -5.05 0.97 9.78
CA ASN A 33 -5.80 -0.27 9.62
C ASN A 33 -5.36 -1.07 8.38
N ILE A 34 -5.21 -0.41 7.23
CA ILE A 34 -4.70 -1.05 5.99
C ILE A 34 -3.31 -1.65 6.22
N LEU A 35 -2.43 -0.94 6.91
CA LEU A 35 -1.10 -1.45 7.27
C LEU A 35 -1.14 -2.66 8.20
N ASN A 36 -2.07 -2.69 9.15
CA ASN A 36 -2.25 -3.83 10.05
C ASN A 36 -2.77 -5.06 9.29
N ILE A 37 -3.75 -4.89 8.40
CA ILE A 37 -4.26 -5.95 7.53
C ILE A 37 -3.15 -6.49 6.62
N LEU A 38 -2.36 -5.60 6.02
CA LEU A 38 -1.19 -5.97 5.22
C LEU A 38 -0.17 -6.78 6.03
N ARG A 39 0.17 -6.33 7.24
CA ARG A 39 1.10 -7.04 8.13
C ARG A 39 0.56 -8.42 8.48
N ASN A 40 -0.72 -8.52 8.82
CA ASN A 40 -1.40 -9.78 9.10
C ASN A 40 -1.38 -10.73 7.90
N PHE A 41 -1.61 -10.21 6.70
CA PHE A 41 -1.59 -10.98 5.45
C PHE A 41 -0.19 -11.50 5.10
N LEU A 42 0.83 -10.63 5.18
CA LEU A 42 2.23 -10.99 4.89
C LEU A 42 2.76 -12.02 5.90
N TRP A 43 2.41 -11.88 7.17
CA TRP A 43 2.95 -12.68 8.26
C TRP A 43 2.02 -13.75 8.81
N ASN A 44 0.83 -13.93 8.24
CA ASN A 44 -0.13 -14.95 8.66
C ASN A 44 -0.55 -14.84 10.14
N GLY A 45 -0.71 -13.61 10.65
CA GLY A 45 -0.95 -13.39 12.09
C GLY A 45 0.28 -13.58 12.99
N LYS A 46 1.45 -13.88 12.43
CA LYS A 46 2.71 -13.88 13.18
C LYS A 46 3.27 -12.47 13.28
N ARG A 47 4.14 -12.26 14.27
CA ARG A 47 4.86 -10.99 14.46
C ARG A 47 5.66 -10.63 13.22
N ALA A 48 5.57 -9.37 12.80
CA ALA A 48 6.30 -8.88 11.65
C ALA A 48 7.82 -8.97 11.88
N ARG A 49 8.52 -9.65 10.96
CA ARG A 49 9.98 -9.84 11.01
C ARG A 49 10.76 -8.76 10.27
N ILE A 50 10.10 -8.03 9.36
CA ILE A 50 10.70 -6.98 8.54
C ILE A 50 9.96 -5.67 8.80
N SER A 51 10.71 -4.57 8.97
CA SER A 51 10.15 -3.23 9.13
C SER A 51 9.43 -2.78 7.86
N LEU A 52 8.39 -1.94 8.00
CA LEU A 52 7.66 -1.41 6.84
C LEU A 52 8.59 -0.60 5.91
N GLY A 53 9.52 0.19 6.47
CA GLY A 53 10.50 0.92 5.66
C GLY A 53 11.35 0.01 4.77
N LYS A 54 11.78 -1.16 5.29
CA LYS A 54 12.54 -2.13 4.49
C LYS A 54 11.64 -2.88 3.47
N LEU A 55 10.35 -3.01 3.75
CA LEU A 55 9.38 -3.54 2.79
C LEU A 55 9.17 -2.59 1.60
N TYR A 56 9.09 -1.28 1.85
CA TYR A 56 8.94 -0.26 0.80
C TYR A 56 10.21 -0.02 -0.01
N SER A 57 11.38 -0.32 0.56
CA SER A 57 12.65 -0.14 -0.13
C SER A 57 12.71 -0.95 -1.43
N GLN A 58 13.41 -0.41 -2.41
CA GLN A 58 13.63 -1.02 -3.72
C GLN A 58 14.40 -2.34 -3.59
N VAL A 59 14.18 -3.25 -4.54
CA VAL A 59 14.86 -4.56 -4.58
C VAL A 59 16.39 -4.37 -4.60
N ASN A 60 16.90 -3.38 -5.32
CA ASN A 60 18.33 -3.06 -5.43
C ASN A 60 18.98 -2.69 -4.08
N LYS A 61 18.18 -2.25 -3.09
CA LYS A 61 18.63 -1.89 -1.74
C LYS A 61 18.33 -3.00 -0.72
N GLY A 62 18.10 -4.24 -1.18
CA GLY A 62 17.71 -5.37 -0.33
C GLY A 62 16.31 -5.24 0.27
N GLY A 63 15.45 -4.43 -0.35
CA GLY A 63 14.05 -4.29 0.01
C GLY A 63 13.13 -5.24 -0.77
N LEU A 64 11.83 -5.18 -0.48
CA LEU A 64 10.82 -6.04 -1.11
C LEU A 64 9.97 -5.30 -2.16
N ASN A 65 10.24 -4.02 -2.40
CA ASN A 65 9.52 -3.18 -3.36
C ASN A 65 7.99 -3.27 -3.20
N LEU A 66 7.53 -3.21 -1.95
CA LEU A 66 6.10 -3.07 -1.65
C LEU A 66 5.67 -1.64 -1.99
N PRO A 67 4.52 -1.44 -2.65
CA PRO A 67 3.98 -0.09 -2.89
C PRO A 67 3.58 0.58 -1.58
N ASP A 68 3.97 1.85 -1.40
CA ASP A 68 3.49 2.67 -0.28
C ASP A 68 2.11 3.27 -0.62
N PHE A 69 1.10 2.87 0.15
CA PHE A 69 -0.26 3.36 -0.02
C PHE A 69 -0.38 4.87 0.18
N LYS A 70 0.50 5.51 0.95
CA LYS A 70 0.44 6.95 1.20
C LYS A 70 0.90 7.71 -0.05
N SER A 71 2.03 7.32 -0.63
CA SER A 71 2.51 7.93 -1.88
C SER A 71 1.54 7.72 -3.03
N TYR A 72 0.94 6.53 -3.15
CA TYR A 72 -0.09 6.27 -4.17
C TYR A 72 -1.35 7.12 -3.97
N PHE A 73 -1.83 7.25 -2.74
CA PHE A 73 -2.98 8.10 -2.45
C PHE A 73 -2.70 9.55 -2.84
N LEU A 74 -1.55 10.10 -2.42
CA LEU A 74 -1.16 11.45 -2.79
C LEU A 74 -1.11 11.60 -4.31
N ALA A 75 -0.46 10.69 -5.04
CA ALA A 75 -0.38 10.74 -6.50
C ALA A 75 -1.75 10.80 -7.18
N VAL A 76 -2.73 10.02 -6.70
CA VAL A 76 -4.12 10.07 -7.19
C VAL A 76 -4.78 11.41 -6.86
N GLN A 77 -4.52 11.98 -5.68
CA GLN A 77 -5.04 13.32 -5.34
C GLN A 77 -4.47 14.40 -6.26
N TRP A 78 -3.16 14.39 -6.49
CA TRP A 78 -2.51 15.32 -7.43
C TRP A 78 -3.08 15.17 -8.85
N GLN A 79 -3.30 13.93 -9.31
CA GLN A 79 -3.89 13.67 -10.61
C GLN A 79 -5.32 14.23 -10.71
N ASN A 80 -6.18 13.94 -9.72
CA ASN A 80 -7.55 14.46 -9.71
C ASN A 80 -7.62 15.99 -9.68
N MET A 81 -6.61 16.67 -9.10
CA MET A 81 -6.54 18.12 -9.13
C MET A 81 -6.21 18.64 -10.54
N ILE A 82 -5.29 17.98 -11.25
CA ILE A 82 -4.89 18.35 -12.61
C ILE A 82 -6.03 18.11 -13.63
N ASP A 83 -6.81 17.04 -13.46
CA ASP A 83 -7.94 16.70 -14.37
C ASP A 83 -9.15 17.65 -14.23
N HIS A 84 -9.19 18.51 -13.21
CA HIS A 84 -10.28 19.43 -12.91
C HIS A 84 -10.00 20.91 -13.27
N ASP A 85 -8.83 21.22 -13.83
CA ASP A 85 -8.44 22.53 -14.42
C ASP A 85 -8.57 22.51 -15.95
#